data_AF-A0A2E0H0A7-F1
#
_entry.id   AF-A0A2E0H0A7-F1
#
_cell.length_a   1.000
_cell.length_b   1.000
_cell.length_c   1.000
_cell.angle_alpha   90.00
_cell.angle_beta   90.00
_cell.angle_gamma   90.00
#
_symmetry.space_group_name_H-M   'P 1'
#
loop_
_entity.id
_entity.type
_entity.pdbx_description
1 polymer ?
#
loop_
_entity_poly.entity_id
_entity_poly.type
_entity_poly.pdbx_seq_one_letter_code
_entity_poly.pdbx_strand_id
1 'polypeptide(L)' 'MKELIEYIAKSIVSNPDDVVVSSTENDDGGVIYTLQVHPDDKGRVIGRQGRVAQAIRSLLRVAAVKNGLHVSLEIE' A
#
# COMPACT_ATOMS: atom_id res chain seq x y z
N MET A 1 0.63 2.18 9.90
CA MET A 1 1.07 2.00 8.49
C MET A 1 -0.05 2.27 7.50
N LYS A 2 -1.30 1.87 7.80
CA LYS A 2 -2.49 2.25 7.02
C LYS A 2 -2.50 3.71 6.57
N GLU A 3 -2.36 4.65 7.51
CA GLU A 3 -2.34 6.10 7.23
C GLU A 3 -1.24 6.51 6.24
N LEU A 4 -0.06 5.87 6.30
CA LEU A 4 1.03 6.13 5.37
C LEU A 4 0.66 5.70 3.95
N ILE A 5 0.03 4.53 3.82
CA ILE A 5 -0.44 4.01 2.52
C ILE A 5 -1.51 4.94 1.95
N GLU A 6 -2.50 5.30 2.76
CA GLU A 6 -3.58 6.20 2.36
C GLU A 6 -3.04 7.57 1.94
N TYR A 7 -2.12 8.15 2.72
CA TYR A 7 -1.50 9.43 2.42
C TYR A 7 -0.77 9.41 1.06
N ILE A 8 0.06 8.38 0.83
CA ILE A 8 0.80 8.25 -0.42
C ILE A 8 -0.17 8.01 -1.59
N ALA A 9 -1.11 7.07 -1.46
CA ALA A 9 -2.06 6.74 -2.52
C ALA A 9 -2.91 7.96 -2.91
N LYS A 10 -3.49 8.68 -1.93
CA LYS A 10 -4.28 9.90 -2.16
C LYS A 10 -3.50 11.00 -2.88
N SER A 11 -2.18 11.04 -2.76
CA SER A 11 -1.34 12.01 -3.48
C SER A 11 -1.06 11.65 -4.95
N ILE A 12 -1.34 10.41 -5.36
CA ILE A 12 -1.02 9.87 -6.69
C ILE A 12 -2.27 9.75 -7.58
N VAL A 13 -3.39 9.41 -6.97
CA VAL A 13 -4.66 9.12 -7.65
C VAL A 13 -5.44 10.39 -7.99
N SER A 14 -6.39 10.25 -8.91
CA SER A 14 -7.31 11.30 -9.32
C SER A 14 -8.61 11.26 -8.49
N ASN A 15 -8.96 10.09 -7.94
CA ASN A 15 -10.12 9.86 -7.09
C ASN A 15 -9.67 9.52 -5.65
N PRO A 16 -9.32 10.51 -4.82
CA PRO A 16 -8.78 10.28 -3.48
C PRO A 16 -9.79 9.68 -2.50
N ASP A 17 -11.10 9.86 -2.74
CA ASP A 17 -12.17 9.35 -1.89
C ASP A 17 -12.36 7.83 -2.04
N ASP A 18 -11.92 7.26 -3.17
CA ASP A 18 -11.99 5.83 -3.47
C ASP A 18 -10.75 5.06 -2.95
N VAL A 19 -9.86 5.73 -2.23
CA VAL A 19 -8.70 5.10 -1.60
C VAL A 19 -9.12 4.42 -0.32
N VAL A 20 -9.14 3.10 -0.33
CA VAL A 20 -9.46 2.26 0.83
C VAL A 20 -8.27 1.36 1.15
N VAL A 21 -7.87 1.34 2.42
CA VAL A 21 -6.81 0.44 2.90
C VAL A 21 -7.36 -0.47 3.99
N SER A 22 -7.26 -1.77 3.75
CA SER A 22 -7.56 -2.82 4.72
C SER A 22 -6.27 -3.55 5.13
N SER A 23 -6.34 -4.29 6.24
CA SER A 23 -5.23 -5.09 6.74
C SER A 23 -5.72 -6.43 7.24
N THR A 24 -4.98 -7.48 6.91
CA THR A 24 -5.19 -8.84 7.41
C THR A 24 -3.91 -9.32 8.08
N GLU A 25 -4.03 -9.84 9.30
CA GLU A 25 -2.93 -10.51 9.98
C GLU A 25 -2.90 -11.98 9.57
N ASN A 26 -1.71 -12.49 9.29
CA ASN A 26 -1.47 -13.89 8.99
C ASN A 26 -1.07 -14.63 10.28
N ASP A 27 -1.26 -15.95 10.28
CA ASP A 27 -0.94 -16.82 11.43
C ASP A 27 0.54 -16.71 11.89
N ASP A 28 1.45 -16.37 10.97
CA ASP A 28 2.89 -16.18 11.25
C ASP A 28 3.23 -14.77 11.81
N GLY A 29 2.23 -13.96 12.15
CA GLY A 29 2.43 -12.58 12.67
C GLY A 29 2.80 -11.55 11.59
N GLY A 30 2.67 -11.91 10.32
CA GLY A 30 2.78 -10.98 9.19
C GLY A 30 1.50 -10.18 8.99
N VAL A 31 1.61 -8.96 8.43
CA VAL A 31 0.45 -8.13 8.09
C VAL A 31 0.42 -7.87 6.59
N ILE A 32 -0.67 -8.27 5.93
CA ILE A 32 -0.95 -7.92 4.54
C ILE A 32 -1.81 -6.66 4.55
N TYR A 33 -1.34 -5.60 3.89
CA TYR A 33 -2.17 -4.44 3.59
C TYR A 33 -2.71 -4.54 2.17
N THR A 34 -4.00 -4.32 1.99
CA THR A 34 -4.63 -4.26 0.66
C THR A 34 -5.03 -2.82 0.40
N LEU A 35 -4.51 -2.25 -0.69
CA LEU A 35 -4.86 -0.93 -1.20
C LEU A 35 -5.81 -1.10 -2.37
N GLN A 36 -7.06 -0.69 -2.16
CA GLN A 36 -8.07 -0.58 -3.20
C GLN A 36 -8.15 0.87 -3.67
N VAL A 37 -8.21 1.06 -4.98
CA VAL A 37 -8.36 2.37 -5.61
C VAL A 37 -9.36 2.29 -6.76
N HIS A 38 -9.81 3.45 -7.23
CA HIS A 38 -10.60 3.52 -8.45
C HIS A 38 -9.88 2.83 -9.63
N PRO A 39 -10.57 2.06 -10.50
CA PRO A 39 -9.94 1.33 -11.60
C PRO A 39 -9.06 2.19 -12.51
N ASP A 40 -9.46 3.44 -12.77
CA ASP A 40 -8.70 4.39 -13.59
C ASP A 40 -7.39 4.85 -12.95
N ASP A 41 -7.28 4.74 -11.63
CA ASP A 41 -6.10 5.15 -10.87
C ASP A 41 -5.13 4.00 -10.59
N LYS A 42 -5.57 2.74 -10.75
CA LYS A 42 -4.73 1.55 -10.53
C LYS A 42 -3.41 1.61 -11.30
N GLY A 43 -3.46 2.05 -12.57
CA GLY A 43 -2.26 2.21 -13.39
C GLY A 43 -1.25 3.23 -12.83
N ARG A 44 -1.74 4.32 -12.22
CA ARG A 44 -0.90 5.35 -11.59
C ARG A 44 -0.21 4.83 -10.32
N VAL A 45 -0.95 4.09 -9.51
CA VAL A 45 -0.45 3.50 -8.25
C VAL A 45 0.58 2.40 -8.51
N ILE A 46 0.36 1.55 -9.52
CA ILE A 46 1.34 0.55 -9.93
C ILE A 46 2.58 1.27 -10.50
N GLY A 47 2.36 2.24 -11.38
CA GLY A 47 3.41 2.98 -12.07
C GLY A 47 4.15 2.13 -13.11
N ARG A 48 4.99 2.79 -13.93
CA ARG A 48 5.74 2.11 -15.00
C ARG A 48 6.62 1.00 -14.42
N GLN A 49 6.46 -0.23 -14.91
CA GLN A 49 7.15 -1.43 -14.41
C GLN A 49 6.94 -1.68 -12.90
N GLY A 50 5.85 -1.20 -12.30
CA GLY A 50 5.60 -1.38 -10.88
C GLY A 50 6.44 -0.49 -9.96
N ARG A 51 7.16 0.52 -10.49
CA ARG A 51 8.12 1.32 -9.70
C ARG A 51 7.48 2.07 -8.54
N VAL A 52 6.26 2.58 -8.72
CA VAL A 52 5.55 3.33 -7.67
C VAL A 52 5.13 2.37 -6.56
N ALA A 53 4.47 1.27 -6.92
CA ALA A 53 4.13 0.20 -5.98
C ALA A 53 5.35 -0.32 -5.20
N GLN A 54 6.48 -0.49 -5.88
CA GLN A 54 7.71 -0.95 -5.25
C GLN A 54 8.29 0.08 -4.27
N ALA A 55 8.22 1.37 -4.58
CA ALA A 55 8.63 2.42 -3.66
C ALA A 55 7.78 2.42 -2.38
N ILE A 56 6.45 2.29 -2.51
CA ILE A 56 5.55 2.19 -1.35
C ILE A 56 5.91 0.96 -0.51
N ARG A 57 6.11 -0.21 -1.13
CA ARG A 57 6.53 -1.44 -0.43
C ARG A 57 7.84 -1.27 0.34
N SER A 58 8.83 -0.60 -0.25
CA SER A 58 10.10 -0.32 0.42
C SER A 58 9.92 0.56 1.67
N LEU A 59 9.09 1.60 1.58
CA LEU A 59 8.77 2.46 2.73
C LEU A 59 8.06 1.68 3.84
N LEU A 60 7.11 0.82 3.48
CA LEU A 60 6.41 -0.04 4.44
C LEU A 60 7.36 -1.02 5.14
N ARG A 61 8.26 -1.66 4.39
CA ARG A 61 9.28 -2.54 4.99
C ARG A 61 10.15 -1.79 6.01
N VAL A 62 10.62 -0.59 5.67
CA VAL A 62 11.42 0.22 6.61
C VAL A 62 10.62 0.58 7.87
N ALA A 63 9.35 0.96 7.71
CA ALA A 63 8.47 1.24 8.84
C ALA A 63 8.18 -0.01 9.70
N ALA A 64 8.10 -1.19 9.07
CA ALA A 64 7.80 -2.45 9.75
C ALA A 64 8.99 -3.06 10.49
N VAL A 65 10.21 -2.91 9.94
CA VAL A 65 11.43 -3.35 10.62
C VAL A 65 11.56 -2.73 12.01
N LYS A 66 11.17 -1.46 12.19
CA LYS A 66 11.14 -0.80 13.51
C LYS A 66 10.22 -1.47 14.52
N ASN A 67 9.20 -2.19 14.05
CA ASN A 67 8.19 -2.85 14.86
C ASN A 67 8.38 -4.37 14.93
N GLY A 68 9.43 -4.93 14.29
CA GLY A 68 9.65 -6.38 14.21
C GLY A 68 8.59 -7.13 13.41
N LEU A 69 7.84 -6.44 12.54
CA LEU A 69 6.73 -7.02 11.77
C LEU A 69 7.16 -7.32 10.32
N HIS A 70 6.64 -8.40 9.76
CA HIS A 70 6.69 -8.63 8.32
C HIS A 70 5.46 -8.01 7.67
N VAL A 71 5.65 -7.18 6.63
CA VAL A 71 4.53 -6.53 5.94
C VAL A 71 4.60 -6.70 4.43
N SER A 72 3.44 -6.89 3.81
CA SER A 72 3.27 -6.87 2.36
C SER A 72 2.18 -5.87 1.94
N LEU A 73 2.21 -5.47 0.67
CA LEU A 73 1.21 -4.59 0.06
C LEU A 73 0.69 -5.23 -1.22
N GLU A 74 -0.62 -5.45 -1.24
CA GLU A 74 -1.41 -5.83 -2.40
C GLU A 74 -2.17 -4.61 -2.92
N ILE A 75 -2.30 -4.52 -4.24
CA ILE A 75 -2.97 -3.39 -4.91
C ILE A 75 -4.06 -3.97 -5.80
N GLU A 76 -5.30 -3.63 -5.48
CA GLU A 76 -6.52 -4.09 -6.14
C GLU A 76 -7.17 -2.99 -6.98
#